data_AF-A0A3M1CJJ1-F1
#
_entry.id   AF-A0A3M1CJJ1-F1
#
_cell.length_a   1.000
_cell.length_b   1.000
_cell.length_c   1.000
_cell.angle_alpha   90.00
_cell.angle_beta   90.00
_cell.angle_gamma   90.00
#
_symmetry.space_group_name_H-M   'P 1'
#
loop_
_entity.id
_entity.type
_entity.pdbx_description
1 polymer ?
#
loop_
_entity_poly.entity_id
_entity_poly.type
_entity_poly.pdbx_seq_one_letter_code
_entity_poly.pdbx_strand_id
1 'polypeptide(L)'
;TRKFIFMVRARDDAEVPDLTPAFAAFDVVDPHFERNLLVVDINAGFSLNGRNPVVAHQYWQDAVDAWQAKTGLPVDYVDSIDYFNPNGPRGAILPLEVLLGHKVAILINDNAISGALSVLMNAIVKGINSGVNTWLMSRAPFQAGEATEPNIPGGLMINPALLPSEYEQFFGVKGLAFSGWDWWVRLAPLIGLEKLRIEDFVGAHSLDVNRWPDLSIDTANLHARYAWDFSHPWLDTVAALPEVDWFVRIPPTEPMYLYKSRFGARHFLGETYSFEGRPVMIRYNTGLFRTAHSLFGPYGFDDAQYQQLIESMLEWLFNGRIGQGSTSIAEMLKPDPTAPDPAYSKRLIDQYWEARDRQLEMKEPVKYDVRRPLR
;
A
#
# COMPACT_ATOMS: atom_id res chain seq x y z
N THR A 1 -5.35 -18.98 26.34
CA THR A 1 -4.23 -19.54 25.56
C THR A 1 -4.26 -21.05 25.63
N ARG A 2 -4.22 -21.73 24.48
CA ARG A 2 -4.07 -23.20 24.43
C ARG A 2 -2.57 -23.49 24.36
N LYS A 3 -2.11 -24.52 25.09
CA LYS A 3 -0.71 -24.95 25.07
C LYS A 3 -0.59 -26.14 24.13
N PHE A 4 0.20 -25.99 23.07
CA PHE A 4 0.64 -27.15 22.28
C PHE A 4 1.95 -27.67 22.86
N ILE A 5 2.10 -28.98 22.80
CA ILE A 5 3.29 -29.67 23.29
C ILE A 5 3.97 -30.29 22.09
N PHE A 6 5.18 -29.83 21.76
CA PHE A 6 6.05 -30.60 20.88
C PHE A 6 6.78 -31.63 21.74
N MET A 7 6.54 -32.90 21.46
CA MET A 7 7.20 -34.02 22.13
C MET A 7 8.21 -34.63 21.16
N VAL A 8 9.49 -34.50 21.46
CA VAL A 8 10.55 -35.12 20.67
C VAL A 8 10.87 -36.47 21.30
N ARG A 9 10.73 -37.53 20.50
CA ARG A 9 11.21 -38.86 20.87
C ARG A 9 12.48 -39.11 20.08
N ALA A 10 13.63 -39.09 20.75
CA ALA A 10 14.84 -39.63 20.18
C ALA A 10 14.73 -41.16 20.23
N ARG A 11 14.98 -41.83 19.10
CA ARG A 11 15.12 -43.28 19.06
C ARG A 11 16.60 -43.56 19.30
N ASP A 12 16.93 -43.99 20.51
CA ASP A 12 18.24 -44.58 20.76
C ASP A 12 18.28 -45.96 20.08
N ASP A 13 19.44 -46.34 19.56
CA ASP A 13 19.68 -47.59 18.82
C ASP A 13 19.53 -48.87 19.66
N ALA A 14 19.23 -48.73 20.96
CA ALA A 14 19.00 -49.79 21.92
C ALA A 14 17.58 -50.43 21.90
N GLU A 15 16.68 -50.05 20.99
CA GLU A 15 15.27 -50.52 20.92
C GLU A 15 14.42 -50.30 22.19
N VAL A 16 14.93 -49.57 23.19
CA VAL A 16 14.19 -49.22 24.41
C VAL A 16 13.50 -47.86 24.21
N PRO A 17 12.17 -47.76 24.36
CA PRO A 17 11.47 -46.48 24.32
C PRO A 17 11.93 -45.57 25.47
N ASP A 18 12.30 -44.33 25.14
CA ASP A 18 12.67 -43.32 26.14
C ASP A 18 11.48 -43.02 27.06
N LEU A 19 11.64 -43.26 28.36
CA LEU A 19 10.56 -43.20 29.35
C LEU A 19 10.13 -41.76 29.66
N THR A 20 10.98 -40.77 29.36
CA THR A 20 10.70 -39.36 29.65
C THR A 20 11.07 -38.49 28.46
N PRO A 21 10.24 -38.47 27.39
CA PRO A 21 10.55 -37.70 26.20
C PRO A 21 10.68 -36.21 26.53
N ALA A 22 11.69 -35.57 25.94
CA ALA A 22 11.85 -34.13 26.04
C ALA A 22 10.62 -33.44 25.43
N PHE A 23 10.01 -32.54 26.21
CA PHE A 23 8.88 -31.75 25.75
C PHE A 23 9.10 -30.27 26.03
N ALA A 24 8.66 -29.44 25.09
CA ALA A 24 8.56 -28.00 25.27
C ALA A 24 7.09 -27.60 25.06
N ALA A 25 6.52 -26.93 26.06
CA ALA A 25 5.25 -26.27 25.94
C ALA A 25 5.49 -24.84 25.46
N PHE A 26 4.75 -24.41 24.46
CA PHE A 26 4.73 -23.01 24.05
C PHE A 26 3.27 -22.57 23.93
N ASP A 27 3.04 -21.30 24.22
CA ASP A 27 1.72 -20.71 24.08
C ASP A 27 1.43 -20.56 22.58
N VAL A 28 0.30 -21.13 22.16
CA VAL A 28 -0.21 -20.96 20.80
C VAL A 28 -1.46 -20.12 20.89
N VAL A 29 -1.47 -19.04 20.11
CA VAL A 29 -2.72 -18.35 19.81
C VAL A 29 -3.43 -19.23 18.78
N ASP A 30 -4.56 -19.82 19.18
CA ASP A 30 -5.44 -20.51 18.25
C ASP A 30 -6.11 -19.42 17.40
N PRO A 31 -5.82 -19.29 16.09
CA PRO A 31 -6.49 -18.32 15.25
C PRO A 31 -7.92 -18.81 15.02
N HIS A 32 -8.80 -18.49 15.96
CA HIS A 32 -10.23 -18.50 15.70
C HIS A 32 -10.50 -17.23 14.91
N PHE A 33 -10.69 -17.36 13.60
CA PHE A 33 -11.24 -16.28 12.78
C PHE A 33 -12.69 -16.05 13.19
N GLU A 34 -12.88 -15.38 14.32
CA GLU A 34 -14.17 -15.04 14.91
C GLU A 34 -14.88 -13.97 14.08
N ARG A 35 -14.10 -13.17 13.34
CA ARG A 35 -14.57 -12.03 12.57
C ARG A 35 -14.01 -12.03 11.17
N ASN A 36 -14.65 -11.28 10.28
CA ASN A 36 -14.36 -11.32 8.85
C ASN A 36 -13.34 -10.25 8.46
N LEU A 37 -13.56 -9.00 8.86
CA LEU A 37 -12.82 -7.84 8.36
C LEU A 37 -12.37 -6.93 9.50
N LEU A 38 -11.11 -6.51 9.47
CA LEU A 38 -10.55 -5.46 10.33
C LEU A 38 -10.13 -4.28 9.45
N VAL A 39 -10.57 -3.06 9.77
CA VAL A 39 -10.07 -1.82 9.16
C VAL A 39 -9.12 -1.15 10.15
N VAL A 40 -7.88 -0.92 9.73
CA VAL A 40 -6.81 -0.31 10.52
C VAL A 40 -6.44 1.02 9.86
N ASP A 41 -6.84 2.12 10.50
CA ASP A 41 -6.45 3.46 10.12
C ASP A 41 -5.00 3.71 10.53
N ILE A 42 -4.05 3.60 9.61
CA ILE A 42 -2.63 3.75 9.92
C ILE A 42 -2.11 5.16 9.56
N ASN A 43 -2.98 6.17 9.56
CA ASN A 43 -2.56 7.57 9.46
C ASN A 43 -1.63 7.94 10.62
N ALA A 44 -0.63 8.79 10.36
CA ALA A 44 0.11 9.45 11.42
C ALA A 44 -0.75 10.56 12.08
N GLY A 45 -0.38 10.97 13.31
CA GLY A 45 -1.08 12.05 14.01
C GLY A 45 -1.00 13.42 13.33
N PHE A 46 0.02 13.66 12.50
CA PHE A 46 0.09 14.83 11.61
C PHE A 46 -0.32 14.41 10.20
N SER A 47 -1.36 15.03 9.65
CA SER A 47 -1.90 14.71 8.34
C SER A 47 -1.95 15.95 7.46
N LEU A 48 -1.24 15.94 6.33
CA LEU A 48 -1.43 16.94 5.27
C LEU A 48 -2.34 16.36 4.20
N ASN A 49 -3.32 17.17 3.82
CA ASN A 49 -4.33 16.78 2.85
C ASN A 49 -4.88 15.37 3.14
N GLY A 50 -5.16 15.06 4.40
CA GLY A 50 -5.73 13.77 4.75
C GLY A 50 -7.23 13.75 4.55
N ARG A 51 -7.80 12.55 4.45
CA ARG A 51 -9.25 12.40 4.62
C ARG A 51 -9.73 13.00 5.95
N ASN A 52 -10.96 13.49 5.94
CA ASN A 52 -11.68 13.88 7.15
C ASN A 52 -11.95 12.62 8.01
N PRO A 53 -11.52 12.58 9.29
CA PRO A 53 -11.69 11.40 10.14
C PRO A 53 -13.15 10.93 10.28
N VAL A 54 -14.12 11.85 10.26
CA VAL A 54 -15.55 11.50 10.38
C VAL A 54 -16.03 10.73 9.14
N VAL A 55 -15.49 11.06 7.97
CA VAL A 55 -15.84 10.38 6.71
C VAL A 55 -15.34 8.94 6.71
N ALA A 56 -14.19 8.66 7.34
CA ALA A 56 -13.53 7.36 7.27
C ALA A 56 -14.37 6.22 7.87
N HIS A 57 -14.95 6.44 9.07
CA HIS A 57 -15.76 5.44 9.75
C HIS A 57 -17.02 5.08 8.95
N GLN A 58 -17.80 6.11 8.58
CA GLN A 58 -19.04 5.91 7.82
C GLN A 58 -18.77 5.25 6.47
N TYR A 59 -17.71 5.69 5.77
CA TYR A 59 -17.35 5.12 4.48
C TYR A 59 -17.14 3.61 4.54
N TRP A 60 -16.41 3.10 5.55
CA TRP A 60 -16.15 1.67 5.65
C TRP A 60 -17.35 0.87 6.11
N GLN A 61 -18.19 1.42 6.99
CA GLN A 61 -19.48 0.80 7.30
C GLN A 61 -20.33 0.63 6.04
N ASP A 62 -20.51 1.70 5.26
CA ASP A 62 -21.31 1.67 4.04
C ASP A 62 -20.75 0.71 2.98
N ALA A 63 -19.43 0.72 2.79
CA ALA A 63 -18.76 -0.14 1.82
C ALA A 63 -18.89 -1.64 2.17
N VAL A 64 -18.80 -1.97 3.46
CA VAL A 64 -18.94 -3.35 3.95
C VAL A 64 -20.40 -3.80 3.90
N ASP A 65 -21.34 -2.95 4.27
CA ASP A 65 -22.77 -3.24 4.18
C ASP A 65 -23.20 -3.50 2.72
N ALA A 66 -22.68 -2.71 1.78
CA ALA A 66 -22.90 -2.92 0.35
C ALA A 66 -22.30 -4.26 -0.15
N TRP A 67 -21.07 -4.58 0.27
CA TRP A 67 -20.44 -5.86 -0.07
C TRP A 67 -21.20 -7.07 0.52
N GLN A 68 -21.68 -6.95 1.75
CA GLN A 68 -22.53 -7.94 2.40
C GLN A 68 -23.85 -8.13 1.64
N ALA A 69 -24.53 -7.04 1.28
CA ALA A 69 -25.77 -7.08 0.52
C ALA A 69 -25.59 -7.77 -0.85
N LYS A 70 -24.45 -7.54 -1.52
CA LYS A 70 -24.12 -8.17 -2.80
C LYS A 70 -23.84 -9.68 -2.67
N THR A 71 -23.07 -10.08 -1.67
CA THR A 71 -22.59 -11.47 -1.54
C THR A 71 -23.52 -12.38 -0.76
N GLY A 72 -24.40 -11.82 0.07
CA GLY A 72 -25.24 -12.57 1.01
C GLY A 72 -24.44 -13.24 2.14
N LEU A 73 -23.15 -12.93 2.28
CA LEU A 73 -22.30 -13.47 3.35
C LEU A 73 -22.69 -12.83 4.68
N PRO A 74 -22.71 -13.58 5.81
CA PRO A 74 -22.93 -13.02 7.13
C PRO A 74 -21.65 -12.32 7.61
N VAL A 75 -21.43 -11.10 7.11
CA VAL A 75 -20.32 -10.25 7.51
C VAL A 75 -20.73 -9.51 8.78
N ASP A 76 -20.22 -9.93 9.94
CA ASP A 76 -20.39 -9.19 11.18
C ASP A 76 -19.28 -8.12 11.25
N TYR A 77 -19.53 -6.94 10.68
CA TYR A 77 -18.68 -5.76 10.82
C TYR A 77 -19.33 -4.78 11.78
N VAL A 78 -18.64 -4.47 12.87
CA VAL A 78 -19.07 -3.54 13.91
C VAL A 78 -17.97 -2.51 14.05
N ASP A 79 -18.19 -1.29 13.54
CA ASP A 79 -17.19 -0.21 13.54
C ASP A 79 -16.51 -0.02 14.91
N SER A 80 -17.28 -0.04 16.00
CA SER A 80 -16.74 0.12 17.35
C SER A 80 -15.79 -1.01 17.79
N ILE A 81 -15.72 -2.13 17.07
CA ILE A 81 -14.84 -3.28 17.33
C ILE A 81 -13.79 -3.39 16.22
N ASP A 82 -14.23 -3.33 14.96
CA ASP A 82 -13.50 -3.70 13.76
C ASP A 82 -12.82 -2.53 13.06
N TYR A 83 -13.05 -1.31 13.54
CA TYR A 83 -12.23 -0.16 13.18
C TYR A 83 -11.19 0.11 14.27
N PHE A 84 -9.92 0.03 13.89
CA PHE A 84 -8.79 0.35 14.76
C PHE A 84 -8.10 1.62 14.30
N ASN A 85 -7.94 2.58 15.22
CA ASN A 85 -7.15 3.78 15.01
C ASN A 85 -6.04 3.85 16.10
N PRO A 86 -4.75 3.79 15.73
CA PRO A 86 -3.62 3.86 16.64
C PRO A 86 -3.50 5.22 17.34
N ASN A 87 -4.05 6.28 16.75
CA ASN A 87 -4.13 7.61 17.38
C ASN A 87 -5.41 7.77 18.23
N GLY A 88 -6.28 6.76 18.25
CA GLY A 88 -7.50 6.75 19.03
C GLY A 88 -7.30 6.30 20.48
N PRO A 89 -8.39 6.17 21.26
CA PRO A 89 -8.35 5.78 22.66
C PRO A 89 -7.70 4.41 22.93
N ARG A 90 -7.63 3.55 21.90
CA ARG A 90 -7.02 2.22 21.95
C ARG A 90 -5.49 2.25 21.91
N GLY A 91 -4.89 3.40 21.57
CA GLY A 91 -3.44 3.62 21.55
C GLY A 91 -2.73 2.99 20.35
N ALA A 92 -1.43 3.25 20.24
CA ALA A 92 -0.63 2.98 19.03
C ALA A 92 -0.26 1.50 18.80
N ILE A 93 -0.68 0.60 19.68
CA ILE A 93 -0.33 -0.82 19.61
C ILE A 93 -1.53 -1.58 19.06
N LEU A 94 -1.41 -2.12 17.84
CA LEU A 94 -2.37 -3.08 17.30
C LEU A 94 -2.14 -4.43 17.99
N PRO A 95 -3.04 -4.91 18.86
CA PRO A 95 -2.86 -6.20 19.53
C PRO A 95 -2.91 -7.32 18.49
N LEU A 96 -1.96 -8.25 18.57
CA LEU A 96 -1.89 -9.35 17.61
C LEU A 96 -3.16 -10.22 17.69
N GLU A 97 -3.73 -10.38 18.88
CA GLU A 97 -4.96 -11.12 19.11
C GLU A 97 -6.14 -10.52 18.32
N VAL A 98 -6.23 -9.19 18.26
CA VAL A 98 -7.25 -8.51 17.46
C VAL A 98 -7.03 -8.82 15.99
N LEU A 99 -5.80 -8.69 15.49
CA LEU A 99 -5.49 -8.99 14.09
C LEU A 99 -5.79 -10.46 13.73
N LEU A 100 -5.41 -11.40 14.59
CA LEU A 100 -5.62 -12.85 14.37
C LEU A 100 -7.07 -13.30 14.48
N GLY A 101 -7.94 -12.48 15.09
CA GLY A 101 -9.39 -12.71 15.11
C GLY A 101 -10.06 -12.47 13.76
N HIS A 102 -9.36 -11.90 12.77
CA HIS A 102 -9.91 -11.48 11.47
C HIS A 102 -9.27 -12.21 10.29
N LYS A 103 -10.06 -12.49 9.25
CA LYS A 103 -9.57 -13.13 8.02
C LYS A 103 -8.83 -12.14 7.11
N VAL A 104 -9.35 -10.91 7.05
CA VAL A 104 -8.83 -9.84 6.20
C VAL A 104 -8.57 -8.59 7.02
N ALA A 105 -7.41 -7.99 6.83
CA ALA A 105 -7.06 -6.68 7.38
C ALA A 105 -6.91 -5.65 6.25
N ILE A 106 -7.64 -4.55 6.32
CA ILE A 106 -7.48 -3.39 5.45
C ILE A 106 -6.69 -2.34 6.22
N LEU A 107 -5.54 -1.93 5.70
CA LEU A 107 -4.68 -0.91 6.30
C LEU A 107 -4.79 0.37 5.48
N ILE A 108 -5.07 1.50 6.11
CA ILE A 108 -5.39 2.74 5.39
C ILE A 108 -4.56 3.89 5.93
N ASN A 109 -3.67 4.39 5.09
CA ASN A 109 -2.98 5.66 5.30
C ASN A 109 -3.28 6.60 4.13
N ASP A 110 -4.20 7.52 4.37
CA ASP A 110 -4.55 8.50 3.37
C ASP A 110 -3.93 9.85 3.70
N ASN A 111 -2.71 9.85 4.24
CA ASN A 111 -1.89 11.03 4.49
C ASN A 111 -0.83 11.17 3.39
N ALA A 112 -0.60 12.40 2.92
CA ALA A 112 0.42 12.71 1.93
C ALA A 112 1.85 12.72 2.50
N ILE A 113 2.06 12.79 3.82
CA ILE A 113 3.43 12.90 4.36
C ILE A 113 3.93 11.63 5.04
N SER A 114 3.11 10.98 5.85
CA SER A 114 3.62 9.96 6.76
C SER A 114 2.57 8.93 7.12
N GLY A 115 3.04 7.72 7.36
CA GLY A 115 2.22 6.58 7.77
C GLY A 115 2.80 5.95 9.03
N ALA A 116 1.94 5.26 9.78
CA ALA A 116 2.33 4.51 10.97
C ALA A 116 2.71 3.06 10.67
N LEU A 117 2.95 2.71 9.39
CA LEU A 117 3.20 1.32 9.00
C LEU A 117 4.46 0.76 9.68
N SER A 118 5.51 1.55 9.86
CA SER A 118 6.74 1.14 10.54
C SER A 118 6.49 0.67 11.98
N VAL A 119 5.55 1.31 12.69
CA VAL A 119 5.18 0.97 14.07
C VAL A 119 4.38 -0.33 14.12
N LEU A 120 3.54 -0.57 13.11
CA LEU A 120 2.60 -1.69 13.07
C LEU A 120 3.13 -2.90 12.29
N MET A 121 4.24 -2.74 11.55
CA MET A 121 4.76 -3.75 10.62
C MET A 121 4.97 -5.10 11.29
N ASN A 122 5.51 -5.13 12.52
CA ASN A 122 5.77 -6.38 13.23
C ASN A 122 4.47 -7.17 13.49
N ALA A 123 3.41 -6.50 13.92
CA ALA A 123 2.11 -7.13 14.14
C ALA A 123 1.49 -7.59 12.81
N ILE A 124 1.53 -6.75 11.78
CA ILE A 124 1.00 -7.06 10.44
C ILE A 124 1.70 -8.28 9.84
N VAL A 125 3.03 -8.32 9.87
CA VAL A 125 3.83 -9.45 9.38
C VAL A 125 3.49 -10.74 10.12
N LYS A 126 3.33 -10.69 11.44
CA LYS A 126 2.89 -11.86 12.24
C LYS A 126 1.48 -12.31 11.87
N GLY A 127 0.56 -11.37 11.64
CA GLY A 127 -0.79 -11.66 11.15
C GLY A 127 -0.78 -12.36 9.80
N ILE A 128 -0.05 -11.81 8.82
CA ILE A 128 0.07 -12.40 7.47
C ILE A 128 0.68 -13.80 7.52
N ASN A 129 1.75 -13.99 8.29
CA ASN A 129 2.34 -15.32 8.52
C ASN A 129 1.39 -16.32 9.16
N SER A 130 0.37 -15.84 9.87
CA SER A 130 -0.66 -16.66 10.52
C SER A 130 -1.90 -16.86 9.64
N GLY A 131 -1.90 -16.35 8.41
CA GLY A 131 -2.96 -16.54 7.42
C GLY A 131 -3.92 -15.35 7.23
N VAL A 132 -3.66 -14.20 7.86
CA VAL A 132 -4.47 -12.99 7.66
C VAL A 132 -4.12 -12.35 6.31
N ASN A 133 -5.09 -12.27 5.40
CA ASN A 133 -4.90 -11.59 4.13
C ASN A 133 -4.96 -10.07 4.33
N THR A 134 -4.12 -9.30 3.64
CA THR A 134 -3.96 -7.87 3.96
C THR A 134 -4.01 -6.98 2.72
N TRP A 135 -4.83 -5.93 2.75
CA TRP A 135 -4.84 -4.88 1.73
C TRP A 135 -4.35 -3.56 2.31
N LEU A 136 -3.20 -3.10 1.84
CA LEU A 136 -2.64 -1.80 2.20
C LEU A 136 -3.05 -0.74 1.17
N MET A 137 -3.75 0.29 1.62
CA MET A 137 -4.03 1.51 0.86
C MET A 137 -3.25 2.64 1.50
N SER A 138 -2.17 3.08 0.86
CA SER A 138 -1.32 4.08 1.47
C SER A 138 -0.65 5.01 0.48
N ARG A 139 -0.87 6.31 0.60
CA ARG A 139 -0.10 7.33 -0.14
C ARG A 139 1.35 7.40 0.34
N ALA A 140 1.56 7.56 1.65
CA ALA A 140 2.91 7.65 2.24
C ALA A 140 3.16 6.56 3.31
N PRO A 141 3.39 5.28 2.95
CA PRO A 141 3.37 4.17 3.91
C PRO A 141 4.38 4.30 5.05
N PHE A 142 5.55 4.89 4.79
CA PHE A 142 6.60 5.11 5.79
C PHE A 142 6.77 6.61 6.06
N GLN A 143 7.32 7.34 5.10
CA GLN A 143 7.54 8.78 5.16
C GLN A 143 7.78 9.29 3.73
N ALA A 144 7.13 10.38 3.36
CA ALA A 144 7.18 11.04 2.05
C ALA A 144 7.65 12.50 2.15
N GLY A 145 7.50 13.20 3.29
CA GLY A 145 7.71 14.67 3.35
C GLY A 145 9.15 15.17 3.19
N GLU A 146 9.93 15.17 4.28
CA GLU A 146 11.30 15.74 4.26
C GLU A 146 12.33 14.85 3.54
N ALA A 147 12.05 13.55 3.42
CA ALA A 147 12.98 12.57 2.84
C ALA A 147 12.96 12.55 1.30
N THR A 148 12.00 13.25 0.65
CA THR A 148 11.81 13.23 -0.81
C THR A 148 12.32 14.47 -1.53
N GLU A 149 13.22 15.22 -0.88
CA GLU A 149 13.82 16.41 -1.47
C GLU A 149 14.38 16.13 -2.86
N PRO A 150 13.93 16.82 -3.93
CA PRO A 150 14.45 16.62 -5.29
C PRO A 150 15.96 16.85 -5.40
N ASN A 151 16.52 17.65 -4.48
CA ASN A 151 17.94 17.99 -4.44
C ASN A 151 18.81 16.93 -3.76
N ILE A 152 18.21 15.94 -3.09
CA ILE A 152 18.94 14.78 -2.58
C ILE A 152 19.09 13.80 -3.75
N PRO A 153 20.32 13.39 -4.12
CA PRO A 153 20.51 12.35 -5.14
C PRO A 153 19.74 11.07 -4.76
N GLY A 154 18.71 10.74 -5.54
CA GLY A 154 17.80 9.63 -5.26
C GLY A 154 16.58 9.96 -4.39
N GLY A 155 16.34 11.22 -4.02
CA GLY A 155 15.25 11.62 -3.12
C GLY A 155 13.83 11.25 -3.59
N LEU A 156 13.59 11.18 -4.90
CA LEU A 156 12.30 10.73 -5.44
C LEU A 156 12.12 9.20 -5.39
N MET A 157 13.06 8.46 -4.81
CA MET A 157 12.97 7.02 -4.61
C MET A 157 13.32 6.71 -3.17
N ILE A 158 12.48 5.98 -2.44
CA ILE A 158 13.01 5.33 -1.24
C ILE A 158 14.07 4.34 -1.69
N ASN A 159 15.30 4.53 -1.18
CA ASN A 159 16.37 3.57 -1.32
C ASN A 159 15.85 2.20 -0.87
N PRO A 160 15.93 1.14 -1.69
CA PRO A 160 15.49 -0.21 -1.30
C PRO A 160 16.07 -0.68 0.04
N ALA A 161 17.25 -0.19 0.43
CA ALA A 161 17.87 -0.47 1.73
C ALA A 161 17.16 0.17 2.94
N LEU A 162 16.26 1.14 2.71
CA LEU A 162 15.45 1.81 3.74
C LEU A 162 14.04 1.21 3.85
N LEU A 163 13.61 0.39 2.88
CA LEU A 163 12.42 -0.42 3.04
C LEU A 163 12.76 -1.63 3.93
N PRO A 164 11.93 -1.95 4.94
CA PRO A 164 12.08 -3.20 5.67
C PRO A 164 12.06 -4.38 4.71
N SER A 165 12.95 -5.35 4.86
CA SER A 165 13.02 -6.56 4.02
C SER A 165 11.68 -7.31 3.96
N GLU A 166 10.94 -7.25 5.05
CA GLU A 166 9.62 -7.81 5.23
C GLU A 166 8.60 -7.16 4.29
N TYR A 167 8.75 -5.87 3.98
CA TYR A 167 7.83 -5.17 3.11
C TYR A 167 7.92 -5.69 1.66
N GLU A 168 9.14 -5.91 1.16
CA GLU A 168 9.34 -6.60 -0.12
C GLU A 168 8.78 -8.03 -0.06
N GLN A 169 9.07 -8.77 1.02
CA GLN A 169 8.62 -10.16 1.18
C GLN A 169 7.08 -10.31 1.20
N PHE A 170 6.36 -9.42 1.88
CA PHE A 170 4.92 -9.56 2.11
C PHE A 170 4.05 -8.78 1.12
N PHE A 171 4.55 -7.68 0.54
CA PHE A 171 3.79 -6.87 -0.43
C PHE A 171 4.39 -6.87 -1.83
N GLY A 172 5.59 -7.44 -2.03
CA GLY A 172 6.22 -7.53 -3.34
C GLY A 172 6.68 -6.18 -3.89
N VAL A 173 7.00 -5.23 -3.00
CA VAL A 173 7.46 -3.88 -3.33
C VAL A 173 8.94 -3.76 -3.01
N LYS A 174 9.77 -3.60 -4.04
CA LYS A 174 11.22 -3.37 -3.93
C LYS A 174 11.58 -1.91 -3.74
N GLY A 175 10.70 -1.01 -4.14
CA GLY A 175 10.93 0.42 -4.07
C GLY A 175 9.65 1.21 -4.29
N LEU A 176 9.65 2.44 -3.81
CA LEU A 176 8.58 3.42 -4.00
C LEU A 176 9.18 4.68 -4.59
N ALA A 177 8.51 5.20 -5.63
CA ALA A 177 8.88 6.42 -6.31
C ALA A 177 7.94 7.56 -5.90
N PHE A 178 8.48 8.54 -5.19
CA PHE A 178 7.72 9.64 -4.62
C PHE A 178 7.52 10.77 -5.62
N SER A 179 6.35 11.39 -5.58
CA SER A 179 6.08 12.60 -6.35
C SER A 179 6.89 13.81 -5.84
N GLY A 180 7.24 13.82 -4.55
CA GLY A 180 7.91 14.95 -3.90
C GLY A 180 6.98 16.14 -3.70
N TRP A 181 5.67 15.91 -3.68
CA TRP A 181 4.65 16.96 -3.64
C TRP A 181 4.75 17.80 -2.36
N ASP A 182 4.92 17.19 -1.19
CA ASP A 182 5.10 17.94 0.08
C ASP A 182 6.29 18.91 -0.01
N TRP A 183 7.40 18.50 -0.62
CA TRP A 183 8.56 19.39 -0.77
C TRP A 183 8.23 20.62 -1.62
N TRP A 184 7.59 20.45 -2.77
CA TRP A 184 7.26 21.55 -3.69
C TRP A 184 6.24 22.53 -3.09
N VAL A 185 5.31 22.03 -2.29
CA VAL A 185 4.25 22.88 -1.73
C VAL A 185 4.65 23.52 -0.40
N ARG A 186 5.45 22.84 0.43
CA ARG A 186 5.82 23.31 1.78
C ARG A 186 7.25 23.81 1.90
N LEU A 187 8.23 23.13 1.33
CA LEU A 187 9.66 23.38 1.60
C LEU A 187 10.31 24.31 0.58
N ALA A 188 9.98 24.20 -0.71
CA ALA A 188 10.50 25.06 -1.76
C ALA A 188 10.33 26.57 -1.43
N PRO A 189 9.18 27.04 -0.89
CA PRO A 189 9.03 28.44 -0.48
C PRO A 189 9.97 28.90 0.63
N LEU A 190 10.37 28.01 1.54
CA LEU A 190 11.24 28.35 2.68
C LEU A 190 12.68 28.66 2.25
N ILE A 191 13.08 28.18 1.07
CA ILE A 191 14.40 28.45 0.47
C ILE A 191 14.33 29.48 -0.66
N GLY A 192 13.22 30.21 -0.78
CA GLY A 192 13.05 31.30 -1.74
C GLY A 192 12.63 30.88 -3.15
N LEU A 193 12.19 29.63 -3.35
CA LEU A 193 11.57 29.20 -4.61
C LEU A 193 10.07 29.49 -4.60
N GLU A 194 9.46 29.58 -5.78
CA GLU A 194 8.01 29.70 -5.88
C GLU A 194 7.33 28.39 -5.44
N LYS A 195 6.19 28.53 -4.77
CA LYS A 195 5.31 27.40 -4.44
C LYS A 195 4.72 26.83 -5.73
N LEU A 196 4.97 25.55 -6.01
CA LEU A 196 4.42 24.87 -7.19
C LEU A 196 3.35 23.86 -6.81
N ARG A 197 2.23 23.87 -7.54
CA ARG A 197 1.17 22.86 -7.48
C ARG A 197 1.49 21.78 -8.51
N ILE A 198 1.96 20.62 -8.03
CA ILE A 198 2.46 19.53 -8.87
C ILE A 198 1.54 18.31 -8.86
N GLU A 199 0.33 18.44 -8.29
CA GLU A 199 -0.63 17.34 -8.25
C GLU A 199 -0.95 16.85 -9.67
N ASP A 200 -0.78 15.54 -9.86
CA ASP A 200 -0.87 14.92 -11.19
C ASP A 200 -1.85 13.75 -11.25
N PHE A 201 -2.09 13.05 -10.13
CA PHE A 201 -2.92 11.86 -10.13
C PHE A 201 -4.41 12.19 -10.27
N VAL A 202 -5.00 11.84 -11.40
CA VAL A 202 -6.44 12.03 -11.69
C VAL A 202 -7.21 10.72 -11.79
N GLY A 203 -6.54 9.60 -11.54
CA GLY A 203 -7.18 8.29 -11.48
C GLY A 203 -6.21 7.14 -11.74
N ALA A 204 -6.78 5.98 -12.03
CA ALA A 204 -6.01 4.79 -12.32
C ALA A 204 -6.64 3.98 -13.45
N HIS A 205 -5.81 3.58 -14.42
CA HIS A 205 -6.20 2.72 -15.53
C HIS A 205 -6.15 1.26 -15.11
N SER A 206 -7.27 0.55 -15.25
CA SER A 206 -7.33 -0.88 -14.98
C SER A 206 -6.60 -1.65 -16.09
N LEU A 207 -5.77 -2.62 -15.70
CA LEU A 207 -5.15 -3.56 -16.65
C LEU A 207 -6.12 -4.65 -17.11
N ASP A 208 -7.24 -4.83 -16.40
CA ASP A 208 -8.31 -5.76 -16.76
C ASP A 208 -9.66 -5.12 -16.45
N VAL A 209 -10.13 -4.30 -17.40
CA VAL A 209 -11.40 -3.54 -17.29
C VAL A 209 -12.64 -4.43 -17.11
N ASN A 210 -12.54 -5.71 -17.49
CA ASN A 210 -13.65 -6.67 -17.31
C ASN A 210 -13.75 -7.15 -15.86
N ARG A 211 -12.64 -7.07 -15.12
CA ARG A 211 -12.56 -7.51 -13.72
C ARG A 211 -12.59 -6.36 -12.74
N TRP A 212 -11.98 -5.23 -13.08
CA TRP A 212 -11.90 -4.04 -12.25
C TRP A 212 -12.16 -2.80 -13.09
N PRO A 213 -12.99 -1.85 -12.65
CA PRO A 213 -13.28 -0.66 -13.43
C PRO A 213 -12.05 0.25 -13.50
N ASP A 214 -11.98 1.10 -14.53
CA ASP A 214 -11.14 2.30 -14.43
C ASP A 214 -11.60 3.16 -13.25
N LEU A 215 -10.63 3.74 -12.55
CA LEU A 215 -10.90 4.62 -11.42
C LEU A 215 -10.63 6.06 -11.81
N SER A 216 -11.58 6.95 -11.55
CA SER A 216 -11.43 8.39 -11.78
C SER A 216 -11.63 9.16 -10.49
N ILE A 217 -10.83 10.20 -10.30
CA ILE A 217 -11.03 11.14 -9.20
C ILE A 217 -12.36 11.87 -9.41
N ASP A 218 -13.22 11.83 -8.40
CA ASP A 218 -14.39 12.69 -8.31
C ASP A 218 -13.97 13.95 -7.56
N THR A 219 -13.94 15.07 -8.27
CA THR A 219 -13.47 16.35 -7.72
C THR A 219 -14.33 16.86 -6.57
N ALA A 220 -15.63 16.54 -6.57
CA ALA A 220 -16.52 16.92 -5.48
C ALA A 220 -16.22 16.09 -4.23
N ASN A 221 -16.02 14.78 -4.38
CA ASN A 221 -15.59 13.91 -3.28
C ASN A 221 -14.22 14.33 -2.75
N LEU A 222 -13.24 14.56 -3.62
CA LEU A 222 -11.91 15.03 -3.25
C LEU A 222 -11.96 16.35 -2.47
N HIS A 223 -12.78 17.32 -2.89
CA HIS A 223 -12.95 18.57 -2.15
C HIS A 223 -13.63 18.34 -0.79
N ALA A 224 -14.75 17.61 -0.77
CA ALA A 224 -15.60 17.48 0.41
C ALA A 224 -15.02 16.58 1.51
N ARG A 225 -14.24 15.55 1.12
CA ARG A 225 -13.79 14.49 2.03
C ARG A 225 -12.37 14.67 2.52
N TYR A 226 -11.62 15.64 1.99
CA TYR A 226 -10.25 15.92 2.39
C TYR A 226 -10.13 17.24 3.16
N ALA A 227 -9.23 17.27 4.13
CA ALA A 227 -8.87 18.48 4.84
C ALA A 227 -7.90 19.32 4.00
N TRP A 228 -8.40 20.43 3.46
CA TRP A 228 -7.60 21.44 2.76
C TRP A 228 -7.31 22.59 3.74
N ASP A 229 -6.04 22.97 3.89
CA ASP A 229 -5.62 24.04 4.79
C ASP A 229 -5.18 25.30 4.03
N PHE A 230 -4.84 26.36 4.78
CA PHE A 230 -4.44 27.64 4.17
C PHE A 230 -3.11 27.54 3.39
N SER A 231 -2.22 26.62 3.78
CA SER A 231 -0.97 26.37 3.08
C SER A 231 -1.17 25.46 1.86
N HIS A 232 -2.30 24.79 1.72
CA HIS A 232 -2.63 23.87 0.62
C HIS A 232 -4.13 24.01 0.28
N PRO A 233 -4.59 25.18 -0.18
CA PRO A 233 -6.01 25.38 -0.43
C PRO A 233 -6.48 24.49 -1.58
N TRP A 234 -7.73 24.06 -1.51
CA TRP A 234 -8.40 23.44 -2.65
C TRP A 234 -8.38 24.38 -3.84
N LEU A 235 -8.07 23.83 -5.02
CA LEU A 235 -8.12 24.55 -6.29
C LEU A 235 -8.84 23.67 -7.32
N ASP A 236 -10.03 24.11 -7.74
CA ASP A 236 -10.83 23.42 -8.76
C ASP A 236 -10.03 23.18 -10.05
N THR A 237 -9.12 24.11 -10.38
CA THR A 237 -8.29 24.00 -11.58
C THR A 237 -7.24 22.90 -11.49
N VAL A 238 -6.92 22.37 -10.30
CA VAL A 238 -5.93 21.31 -10.08
C VAL A 238 -6.59 19.93 -10.02
N ALA A 239 -7.66 19.78 -9.25
CA ALA A 239 -8.56 18.61 -9.32
C ALA A 239 -7.86 17.23 -9.36
N ALA A 240 -6.73 17.09 -8.68
CA ALA A 240 -5.89 15.89 -8.67
C ALA A 240 -5.50 15.57 -7.22
N LEU A 241 -5.42 14.27 -6.90
CA LEU A 241 -5.04 13.81 -5.56
C LEU A 241 -3.53 14.03 -5.36
N PRO A 242 -3.10 14.76 -4.32
CA PRO A 242 -1.68 15.00 -4.07
C PRO A 242 -0.97 13.75 -3.53
N GLU A 243 0.34 13.73 -3.73
CA GLU A 243 1.27 12.69 -3.26
C GLU A 243 0.79 11.27 -3.52
N VAL A 244 0.48 10.97 -4.78
CA VAL A 244 0.33 9.59 -5.24
C VAL A 244 1.58 9.21 -6.00
N ASP A 245 2.14 8.08 -5.57
CA ASP A 245 3.43 7.55 -5.97
C ASP A 245 3.27 6.38 -6.96
N TRP A 246 4.38 5.73 -7.34
CA TRP A 246 4.31 4.46 -8.08
C TRP A 246 5.29 3.40 -7.56
N PHE A 247 5.01 2.13 -7.87
CA PHE A 247 5.76 0.98 -7.36
C PHE A 247 6.92 0.54 -8.26
N VAL A 248 8.08 0.29 -7.65
CA VAL A 248 9.04 -0.69 -8.18
C VAL A 248 8.68 -2.05 -7.59
N ARG A 249 8.00 -2.87 -8.37
CA ARG A 249 7.51 -4.18 -7.97
C ARG A 249 8.52 -5.30 -8.25
N ILE A 250 8.44 -6.40 -7.51
CA ILE A 250 9.13 -7.66 -7.86
C ILE A 250 8.15 -8.62 -8.57
N PRO A 251 8.59 -9.38 -9.58
CA PRO A 251 7.90 -10.62 -9.94
C PRO A 251 7.90 -11.56 -8.71
N PRO A 252 6.77 -12.22 -8.37
CA PRO A 252 5.62 -12.51 -9.23
C PRO A 252 4.37 -11.65 -8.93
N THR A 253 4.52 -10.42 -8.45
CA THR A 253 3.36 -9.53 -8.24
C THR A 253 2.59 -9.29 -9.54
N GLU A 254 1.27 -9.14 -9.42
CA GLU A 254 0.40 -8.76 -10.53
C GLU A 254 0.03 -7.28 -10.41
N PRO A 255 0.42 -6.43 -11.38
CA PRO A 255 -0.08 -5.07 -11.43
C PRO A 255 -1.57 -5.10 -11.79
N MET A 256 -2.36 -4.32 -11.06
CA MET A 256 -3.80 -4.19 -11.27
C MET A 256 -4.13 -2.87 -11.95
N TYR A 257 -3.49 -1.79 -11.50
CA TYR A 257 -3.77 -0.45 -11.98
C TYR A 257 -2.49 0.30 -12.34
N LEU A 258 -2.59 1.09 -13.41
CA LEU A 258 -1.58 2.04 -13.85
C LEU A 258 -2.00 3.47 -13.53
N TYR A 259 -1.02 4.33 -13.24
CA TYR A 259 -1.20 5.74 -12.94
C TYR A 259 -1.86 6.46 -14.12
N LYS A 260 -2.89 7.25 -13.86
CA LYS A 260 -3.47 8.19 -14.83
C LYS A 260 -3.09 9.62 -14.45
N SER A 261 -2.23 10.19 -15.27
CA SER A 261 -1.62 11.50 -15.11
C SER A 261 -2.46 12.58 -15.78
N ARG A 262 -2.60 13.71 -15.10
CA ARG A 262 -3.16 14.94 -15.65
C ARG A 262 -2.28 15.51 -16.75
N PHE A 263 -0.96 15.41 -16.57
CA PHE A 263 0.04 15.92 -17.53
C PHE A 263 0.44 14.87 -18.57
N GLY A 264 -0.06 13.63 -18.45
CA GLY A 264 0.26 12.50 -19.31
C GLY A 264 1.74 12.12 -19.21
N ALA A 265 2.31 11.60 -20.30
CA ALA A 265 3.69 11.13 -20.34
C ALA A 265 4.76 12.25 -20.23
N ARG A 266 4.36 13.52 -20.10
CA ARG A 266 5.28 14.68 -20.08
C ARG A 266 4.88 15.65 -18.97
N HIS A 267 5.31 15.34 -17.75
CA HIS A 267 5.17 16.25 -16.62
C HIS A 267 6.01 17.53 -16.85
N PHE A 268 5.49 18.68 -16.44
CA PHE A 268 6.16 19.99 -16.68
C PHE A 268 7.48 20.15 -15.91
N LEU A 269 7.68 19.36 -14.84
CA LEU A 269 8.94 19.26 -14.10
C LEU A 269 9.95 18.27 -14.72
N GLY A 270 9.58 17.57 -15.81
CA GLY A 270 10.46 16.65 -16.53
C GLY A 270 10.13 15.17 -16.36
N GLU A 271 10.92 14.33 -17.01
CA GLU A 271 10.69 12.87 -17.13
C GLU A 271 10.65 12.16 -15.78
N THR A 272 11.45 12.60 -14.80
CA THR A 272 11.51 12.01 -13.45
C THR A 272 10.18 12.11 -12.69
N TYR A 273 9.31 13.06 -13.06
CA TYR A 273 7.98 13.25 -12.49
C TYR A 273 6.85 12.70 -13.38
N SER A 274 7.19 12.05 -14.50
CA SER A 274 6.19 11.56 -15.47
C SER A 274 5.76 10.14 -15.09
N PHE A 275 4.65 10.03 -14.37
CA PHE A 275 4.19 8.77 -13.78
C PHE A 275 3.14 8.03 -14.61
N GLU A 276 2.62 8.62 -15.69
CA GLU A 276 1.66 8.00 -16.61
C GLU A 276 2.04 6.54 -16.96
N GLY A 277 1.10 5.61 -16.77
CA GLY A 277 1.31 4.20 -17.10
C GLY A 277 2.20 3.42 -16.11
N ARG A 278 2.65 4.03 -15.01
CA ARG A 278 3.41 3.33 -13.95
C ARG A 278 2.46 2.59 -12.99
N PRO A 279 2.87 1.46 -12.40
CA PRO A 279 1.99 0.69 -11.52
C PRO A 279 1.70 1.43 -10.20
N VAL A 280 0.42 1.55 -9.85
CA VAL A 280 -0.08 2.23 -8.63
C VAL A 280 -0.93 1.35 -7.74
N MET A 281 -1.31 0.17 -8.24
CA MET A 281 -1.88 -0.90 -7.43
C MET A 281 -1.35 -2.24 -7.91
N ILE A 282 -0.95 -3.08 -6.96
CA ILE A 282 -0.50 -4.43 -7.19
C ILE A 282 -1.19 -5.38 -6.24
N ARG A 283 -1.24 -6.66 -6.62
CA ARG A 283 -1.58 -7.75 -5.72
C ARG A 283 -0.52 -8.83 -5.75
N TYR A 284 -0.42 -9.56 -4.64
CA TYR A 284 0.55 -10.61 -4.46
C TYR A 284 -0.12 -11.84 -3.84
N ASN A 285 -0.01 -12.96 -4.53
CA ASN A 285 -0.48 -14.25 -4.07
C ASN A 285 0.69 -15.21 -4.03
N THR A 286 1.10 -15.62 -2.83
CA THR A 286 2.18 -16.59 -2.65
C THR A 286 1.67 -18.03 -2.58
N GLY A 287 0.36 -18.22 -2.50
CA GLY A 287 -0.26 -19.49 -2.13
C GLY A 287 -0.35 -19.73 -0.62
N LEU A 288 0.44 -19.01 0.17
CA LEU A 288 0.39 -19.04 1.64
C LEU A 288 -0.46 -17.89 2.18
N PHE A 289 -0.35 -16.72 1.56
CA PHE A 289 -1.11 -15.53 1.88
C PHE A 289 -1.43 -14.72 0.62
N ARG A 290 -2.39 -13.82 0.76
CA ARG A 290 -2.73 -12.81 -0.24
C ARG A 290 -2.56 -11.42 0.34
N THR A 291 -1.84 -10.58 -0.38
CA THR A 291 -1.76 -9.15 -0.08
C THR A 291 -2.06 -8.31 -1.30
N ALA A 292 -2.50 -7.08 -1.06
CA ALA A 292 -2.61 -6.06 -2.10
C ALA A 292 -2.07 -4.74 -1.57
N HIS A 293 -1.55 -3.93 -2.47
CA HIS A 293 -1.10 -2.59 -2.16
C HIS A 293 -1.56 -1.60 -3.23
N SER A 294 -2.29 -0.56 -2.83
CA SER A 294 -2.54 0.64 -3.62
C SER A 294 -1.80 1.84 -3.03
N LEU A 295 -1.27 2.74 -3.87
CA LEU A 295 -0.64 3.99 -3.46
C LEU A 295 -1.64 5.14 -3.30
N PHE A 296 -2.91 4.81 -3.13
CA PHE A 296 -4.02 5.74 -2.98
C PHE A 296 -5.08 5.13 -2.05
N GLY A 297 -5.82 6.01 -1.37
CA GLY A 297 -7.03 5.66 -0.63
C GLY A 297 -8.30 5.85 -1.46
N PRO A 298 -9.46 5.38 -0.96
CA PRO A 298 -10.73 5.43 -1.67
C PRO A 298 -11.37 6.82 -1.80
N TYR A 299 -11.04 7.73 -0.88
CA TYR A 299 -11.95 8.81 -0.53
C TYR A 299 -12.13 9.88 -1.62
N GLY A 300 -11.16 10.03 -2.53
CA GLY A 300 -11.20 11.01 -3.60
C GLY A 300 -11.79 10.49 -4.92
N PHE A 301 -12.18 9.22 -4.99
CA PHE A 301 -12.68 8.59 -6.21
C PHE A 301 -14.21 8.66 -6.33
N ASP A 302 -14.70 8.35 -7.53
CA ASP A 302 -16.10 8.01 -7.75
C ASP A 302 -16.51 6.78 -6.90
N ASP A 303 -17.60 6.92 -6.16
CA ASP A 303 -18.02 5.91 -5.20
C ASP A 303 -18.43 4.59 -5.86
N ALA A 304 -19.09 4.64 -7.02
CA ALA A 304 -19.56 3.44 -7.70
C ALA A 304 -18.38 2.63 -8.26
N GLN A 305 -17.41 3.33 -8.89
CA GLN A 305 -16.19 2.72 -9.39
C GLN A 305 -15.37 2.09 -8.26
N TYR A 306 -15.15 2.83 -7.17
CA TYR A 306 -14.33 2.33 -6.08
C TYR A 306 -15.04 1.23 -5.28
N GLN A 307 -16.36 1.28 -5.12
CA GLN A 307 -17.13 0.22 -4.49
C GLN A 307 -17.01 -1.10 -5.27
N GLN A 308 -17.07 -1.06 -6.60
CA GLN A 308 -16.85 -2.26 -7.42
C GLN A 308 -15.45 -2.85 -7.21
N LEU A 309 -14.43 -2.02 -7.04
CA LEU A 309 -13.08 -2.47 -6.67
C LEU A 309 -13.07 -3.12 -5.28
N ILE A 310 -13.65 -2.47 -4.27
CA ILE A 310 -13.73 -3.00 -2.90
C ILE A 310 -14.36 -4.38 -2.90
N GLU A 311 -15.52 -4.54 -3.53
CA GLU A 311 -16.24 -5.82 -3.58
C GLU A 311 -15.40 -6.93 -4.21
N SER A 312 -14.76 -6.62 -5.34
CA SER A 312 -13.95 -7.58 -6.08
C SER A 312 -12.66 -7.95 -5.33
N MET A 313 -12.05 -6.98 -4.64
CA MET A 313 -10.87 -7.19 -3.82
C MET A 313 -11.17 -7.99 -2.57
N LEU A 314 -12.27 -7.65 -1.88
CA LEU A 314 -12.73 -8.40 -0.73
C LEU A 314 -13.09 -9.83 -1.13
N GLU A 315 -13.80 -10.05 -2.24
CA GLU A 315 -14.05 -11.41 -2.73
C GLU A 315 -12.73 -12.18 -2.95
N TRP A 316 -11.73 -11.55 -3.56
CA TRP A 316 -10.41 -12.18 -3.76
C TRP A 316 -9.66 -12.47 -2.46
N LEU A 317 -9.70 -11.57 -1.48
CA LEU A 317 -9.05 -11.74 -0.17
C LEU A 317 -9.80 -12.75 0.72
N PHE A 318 -11.13 -12.83 0.62
CA PHE A 318 -11.97 -13.76 1.38
C PHE A 318 -12.02 -15.17 0.79
N ASN A 319 -11.78 -15.34 -0.51
CA ASN A 319 -11.97 -16.63 -1.16
C ASN A 319 -11.07 -17.71 -0.54
N GLY A 320 -11.69 -18.63 0.20
CA GLY A 320 -11.07 -19.71 0.98
C GLY A 320 -10.31 -20.77 0.18
N ARG A 321 -10.14 -20.60 -1.14
CA ARG A 321 -9.24 -21.42 -1.97
C ARG A 321 -7.77 -21.04 -1.79
N ILE A 322 -7.31 -20.87 -0.56
CA ILE A 322 -5.89 -20.95 -0.21
C ILE A 322 -5.67 -22.42 0.12
N GLY A 323 -5.27 -23.23 -0.88
CA GLY A 323 -4.93 -24.64 -0.67
C GLY A 323 -5.82 -25.72 -1.32
N GLN A 324 -6.81 -25.39 -2.16
CA GLN A 324 -7.42 -26.37 -3.08
C GLN A 324 -6.91 -26.19 -4.51
N GLY A 325 -5.64 -26.47 -4.64
CA GLY A 325 -4.94 -26.85 -5.86
C GLY A 325 -3.73 -27.61 -5.35
N SER A 326 -3.70 -28.92 -5.56
CA SER A 326 -2.56 -29.79 -5.21
C SER A 326 -1.40 -29.51 -6.16
N THR A 327 -0.91 -28.28 -6.17
CA THR A 327 0.26 -27.84 -6.91
C THR A 327 1.34 -27.68 -5.87
N SER A 328 2.37 -28.53 -5.94
CA SER A 328 3.47 -28.49 -4.98
C SER A 328 4.09 -27.09 -4.91
N ILE A 329 4.72 -26.72 -3.80
CA ILE A 329 5.46 -25.43 -3.67
C ILE A 329 6.42 -25.21 -4.87
N ALA A 330 6.97 -26.29 -5.44
CA ALA A 330 7.82 -26.27 -6.63
C ALA A 330 7.08 -25.89 -7.94
N GLU A 331 5.76 -26.06 -8.01
CA GLU A 331 4.94 -25.63 -9.15
C GLU A 331 4.38 -24.21 -8.99
N MET A 332 4.17 -23.74 -7.75
CA MET A 332 3.78 -22.35 -7.48
C MET A 332 4.95 -21.37 -7.66
N LEU A 333 6.19 -21.86 -7.59
CA LEU A 333 7.41 -21.13 -7.94
C LEU A 333 7.68 -21.10 -9.45
N LYS A 334 6.89 -21.80 -10.27
CA LYS A 334 6.98 -21.65 -11.73
C LYS A 334 6.38 -20.30 -12.09
N PRO A 335 7.10 -19.46 -12.88
CA PRO A 335 6.56 -18.18 -13.30
C PRO A 335 5.22 -18.40 -14.00
N ASP A 336 4.21 -17.61 -13.60
CA ASP A 336 2.91 -17.60 -14.28
C ASP A 336 3.14 -17.35 -15.77
N PRO A 337 2.71 -18.27 -16.67
CA PRO A 337 2.94 -18.13 -18.11
C PRO A 337 2.23 -16.90 -18.71
N THR A 338 1.37 -16.23 -17.94
CA THR A 338 0.71 -14.97 -18.31
C THR A 338 1.31 -13.73 -17.63
N ALA A 339 2.25 -13.90 -16.70
CA ALA A 339 2.96 -12.77 -16.09
C ALA A 339 3.85 -12.07 -17.12
N PRO A 340 3.96 -10.72 -17.06
CA PRO A 340 4.87 -9.99 -17.93
C PRO A 340 6.29 -10.53 -17.80
N ASP A 341 6.90 -10.85 -18.94
CA ASP A 341 8.26 -11.37 -19.08
C ASP A 341 9.21 -10.73 -18.03
N PRO A 342 9.85 -11.51 -17.14
CA PRO A 342 10.84 -11.00 -16.20
C PRO A 342 11.93 -10.16 -16.87
N ALA A 343 12.26 -10.43 -18.14
CA ALA A 343 13.18 -9.62 -18.91
C ALA A 343 12.58 -8.27 -19.35
N TYR A 344 11.26 -8.12 -19.47
CA TYR A 344 10.60 -6.81 -19.64
C TYR A 344 10.69 -5.96 -18.35
N SER A 345 10.37 -6.55 -17.20
CA SER A 345 10.50 -5.87 -15.90
C SER A 345 11.95 -5.46 -15.60
N LYS A 346 12.91 -6.35 -15.90
CA LYS A 346 14.34 -6.05 -15.80
C LYS A 346 14.77 -4.95 -16.78
N ARG A 347 14.31 -4.97 -18.03
CA ARG A 347 14.57 -3.91 -19.02
C ARG A 347 14.10 -2.54 -18.54
N LEU A 348 12.92 -2.44 -17.92
CA LEU A 348 12.42 -1.17 -17.37
C LEU A 348 13.26 -0.67 -16.18
N ILE A 349 13.71 -1.59 -15.32
CA ILE A 349 14.62 -1.28 -14.20
C ILE A 349 15.98 -0.81 -14.72
N ASP A 350 16.55 -1.52 -15.68
CA ASP A 350 17.86 -1.22 -16.28
C ASP A 350 17.81 0.11 -17.06
N GLN A 351 16.76 0.36 -17.85
CA GLN A 351 16.55 1.63 -18.56
C GLN A 351 16.49 2.83 -17.60
N TYR A 352 15.85 2.66 -16.45
CA TYR A 352 15.79 3.71 -15.43
C TYR A 352 17.16 3.96 -14.78
N TRP A 353 17.89 2.91 -14.39
CA TRP A 353 19.23 3.08 -13.81
C TRP A 353 20.22 3.67 -14.82
N GLU A 354 20.15 3.28 -16.08
CA GLU A 354 20.94 3.90 -17.15
C GLU A 354 20.57 5.36 -17.40
N ALA A 355 19.31 5.76 -17.24
CA ALA A 355 18.90 7.15 -17.32
C ALA A 355 19.41 7.96 -16.11
N ARG A 356 19.34 7.38 -14.91
CA ARG A 356 19.89 7.97 -13.68
C ARG A 356 21.40 8.18 -13.78
N ASP A 357 22.14 7.16 -14.22
CA ASP A 357 23.59 7.21 -14.29
C ASP A 357 24.06 8.20 -15.37
N ARG A 358 23.37 8.27 -16.51
CA ARG A 358 23.57 9.35 -17.50
C ARG A 358 23.32 10.74 -16.90
N GLN A 359 22.30 10.90 -16.07
CA GLN A 359 22.00 12.18 -15.41
C GLN A 359 23.06 12.55 -14.35
N LEU A 360 23.66 11.56 -13.68
CA LEU A 360 24.77 11.76 -12.74
C LEU A 360 26.09 12.09 -13.44
N GLU A 361 26.32 11.52 -14.63
CA GLU A 361 27.49 11.79 -15.48
C GLU A 361 27.42 13.16 -16.17
N MET A 362 26.21 13.67 -16.45
CA MET A 362 25.99 14.99 -17.06
C MET A 362 26.09 16.18 -16.08
N LYS A 363 26.59 15.98 -14.85
CA LYS A 363 26.74 17.04 -13.86
C LYS A 363 27.85 18.04 -14.23
N GLU A 364 27.52 19.02 -15.08
CA GLU A 364 27.75 20.39 -14.63
C GLU A 364 26.61 20.76 -13.67
N PRO A 365 26.90 21.48 -12.56
CA PRO A 365 25.85 21.96 -11.68
C PRO A 365 24.88 22.82 -12.49
N VAL A 366 23.60 22.46 -12.48
CA VAL A 366 22.53 23.28 -13.07
C VAL A 366 22.55 24.64 -12.36
N LYS A 367 23.15 25.64 -13.00
CA LYS A 367 23.00 27.04 -12.61
C LYS A 367 21.62 27.47 -13.07
N TYR A 368 20.70 27.59 -12.12
CA TYR A 368 19.44 28.30 -12.37
C TYR A 368 19.78 29.76 -12.71
N ASP A 369 19.55 30.18 -13.96
CA ASP A 369 19.61 31.61 -14.33
C ASP A 369 18.31 32.29 -13.88
N VAL A 370 18.36 32.87 -12.69
CA VAL A 370 17.23 33.50 -11.98
C VAL A 370 16.85 34.87 -12.59
N ARG A 371 16.96 35.06 -13.91
CA ARG A 371 16.78 36.38 -14.55
C ARG A 371 15.90 36.42 -15.79
N ARG A 372 14.80 35.67 -15.81
CA ARG A 372 13.70 35.99 -16.73
C ARG A 372 12.36 36.06 -16.00
N PRO A 373 11.82 37.26 -15.72
CA PRO A 373 10.41 37.39 -15.40
C PRO A 373 9.60 36.99 -16.65
N LEU A 374 8.63 36.10 -16.48
CA LEU A 374 7.63 35.80 -17.50
C LEU A 374 6.76 37.06 -17.70
N ARG A 375 6.63 37.47 -18.97
CA ARG A 375 5.67 38.48 -19.42
C ARG A 375 4.34 37.83 -19.74
#